data_AF-A0A420A386-F1
#
_entry.id   AF-A0A420A386-F1
#
_cell.length_a   1.000
_cell.length_b   1.000
_cell.length_c   1.000
_cell.angle_alpha   90.00
_cell.angle_beta   90.00
_cell.angle_gamma   90.00
#
_symmetry.space_group_name_H-M   'P 1'
#
loop_
_entity.id
_entity.type
_entity.pdbx_description
1 polymer ?
#
loop_
_entity_poly.entity_id
_entity_poly.type
_entity_poly.pdbx_seq_one_letter_code
_entity_poly.pdbx_strand_id
1 'polypeptide(L)'
;MDIDTGAVDEVVLALLHLNLCDQNRAWKSFDWGAMNRLYEKGFIHNPVSRAKSVMLTDEGLHEAERLFRQYFVRSRDRKRDDKPA
;
A
#
# COMPACT_ATOMS: atom_id res chain seq x y z
N MET A 1 -9.19 20.25 -5.90
CA MET A 1 -8.78 20.08 -4.49
C MET A 1 -7.28 19.90 -4.50
N ASP A 2 -6.57 20.54 -3.58
CA ASP A 2 -5.15 20.29 -3.37
C ASP A 2 -5.02 19.00 -2.56
N ILE A 3 -4.43 17.95 -3.16
CA ILE A 3 -4.37 16.60 -2.59
C ILE A 3 -2.92 16.32 -2.23
N ASP A 4 -2.70 15.91 -0.97
CA ASP A 4 -1.40 15.38 -0.56
C ASP A 4 -1.19 14.00 -1.20
N THR A 5 -0.55 14.01 -2.36
CA THR A 5 -0.22 12.80 -3.09
C THR A 5 0.79 11.91 -2.36
N GLY A 6 1.61 12.49 -1.47
CA GLY A 6 2.56 11.72 -0.66
C GLY A 6 1.83 10.80 0.30
N ALA A 7 0.87 11.33 1.05
CA ALA A 7 0.02 10.54 1.93
C ALA A 7 -0.79 9.47 1.16
N VAL A 8 -1.30 9.81 -0.04
CA VAL A 8 -1.98 8.82 -0.90
C VAL A 8 -1.04 7.69 -1.30
N ASP A 9 0.20 8.00 -1.72
CA ASP A 9 1.18 7.00 -2.12
C ASP A 9 1.53 6.04 -0.97
N GLU A 10 1.74 6.57 0.24
CA GLU A 10 2.04 5.78 1.43
C GLU A 10 0.90 4.81 1.75
N VAL A 11 -0.35 5.29 1.73
CA VAL A 11 -1.51 4.44 2.01
C VAL A 11 -1.74 3.42 0.90
N VAL A 12 -1.55 3.78 -0.37
CA VAL A 12 -1.64 2.82 -1.49
C VAL A 12 -0.57 1.75 -1.36
N LEU A 13 0.67 2.11 -1.02
CA LEU A 13 1.74 1.14 -0.79
C LEU A 13 1.42 0.21 0.39
N ALA A 14 0.88 0.75 1.50
CA ALA A 14 0.39 -0.06 2.61
C ALA A 14 -0.73 -1.04 2.18
N LEU A 15 -1.68 -0.59 1.36
CA LEU A 15 -2.76 -1.45 0.87
C LEU A 15 -2.31 -2.48 -0.17
N LEU A 16 -1.18 -2.26 -0.86
CA LEU A 16 -0.56 -3.31 -1.67
C LEU A 16 -0.09 -4.49 -0.80
N HIS A 17 0.37 -4.25 0.44
CA HIS A 17 0.68 -5.33 1.38
C HIS A 17 -0.55 -6.17 1.73
N LEU A 18 -1.70 -5.53 1.99
CA LEU A 18 -2.97 -6.23 2.21
C LEU A 18 -3.39 -7.08 1.00
N ASN A 19 -3.05 -6.61 -0.20
CA ASN A 19 -3.43 -7.21 -1.48
C ASN A 19 -2.41 -8.21 -2.04
N LEU A 20 -1.39 -8.62 -1.27
CA LEU A 20 -0.46 -9.66 -1.69
C LEU A 20 -1.23 -10.94 -2.05
N CYS A 21 -1.03 -11.40 -3.29
CA CYS A 21 -1.65 -12.60 -3.85
C CYS A 21 -0.65 -13.72 -4.13
N ASP A 22 0.64 -13.38 -4.11
CA ASP A 22 1.80 -14.27 -4.20
C ASP A 22 3.00 -13.53 -3.57
N GLN A 23 4.08 -14.24 -3.23
CA GLN A 23 5.23 -13.80 -2.42
C GLN A 23 5.48 -12.28 -2.39
N ASN A 24 5.77 -11.68 -3.56
CA ASN A 24 6.02 -10.24 -3.72
C ASN A 24 5.07 -9.58 -4.73
N ARG A 25 3.91 -10.18 -4.99
CA ARG A 25 2.97 -9.73 -6.03
C ARG A 25 1.62 -9.38 -5.41
N ALA A 26 1.10 -8.21 -5.76
CA ALA A 26 -0.15 -7.69 -5.23
C ALA A 26 -1.14 -7.33 -6.34
N TRP A 27 -2.44 -7.41 -6.05
CA TRP A 27 -3.48 -6.85 -6.92
C TRP A 27 -3.35 -5.32 -6.99
N LYS A 28 -3.25 -4.78 -8.21
CA LYS A 28 -2.84 -3.38 -8.46
C LYS A 28 -3.99 -2.41 -8.76
N SER A 29 -5.22 -2.75 -8.40
CA SER A 29 -6.41 -1.95 -8.73
C SER A 29 -6.56 -0.74 -7.78
N PHE A 30 -5.62 0.20 -7.84
CA PHE A 30 -5.63 1.48 -7.15
C PHE A 30 -5.56 2.65 -8.15
N ASP A 31 -5.56 3.89 -7.65
CA ASP A 31 -5.35 5.08 -8.48
C ASP A 31 -4.08 4.96 -9.33
N TRP A 32 -4.22 5.13 -10.64
CA TRP A 32 -3.13 5.11 -11.61
C TRP A 32 -2.04 6.12 -11.30
N GLY A 33 -2.38 7.31 -10.78
CA GLY A 33 -1.40 8.32 -10.41
C GLY A 33 -0.46 7.84 -9.30
N ALA A 34 -1.02 7.23 -8.25
CA ALA A 34 -0.26 6.66 -7.15
C ALA A 34 0.60 5.49 -7.61
N MET A 35 0.05 4.58 -8.42
CA MET A 35 0.80 3.45 -8.98
C MET A 35 2.01 3.90 -9.80
N ASN A 36 1.88 4.95 -10.62
CA ASN A 36 3.01 5.50 -11.39
C ASN A 36 4.07 6.11 -10.48
N ARG A 37 3.68 6.90 -9.46
CA ARG A 37 4.65 7.48 -8.51
C ARG A 37 5.36 6.41 -7.67
N LEU A 38 4.67 5.32 -7.30
CA LEU A 38 5.31 4.19 -6.61
C LEU A 38 6.33 3.46 -7.50
N TYR A 39 6.08 3.39 -8.80
CA TYR A 39 7.05 2.88 -9.78
C TYR A 39 8.26 3.83 -9.91
N GLU A 40 8.02 5.13 -10.01
CA GLU A 40 9.08 6.15 -10.06
C GLU A 40 9.94 6.16 -8.80
N LYS A 41 9.35 5.89 -7.63
CA LYS A 41 10.05 5.72 -6.34
C LYS A 41 10.77 4.38 -6.21
N GLY A 42 10.60 3.44 -7.14
CA GLY A 42 11.28 2.14 -7.12
C GLY A 42 10.66 1.09 -6.18
N PHE A 43 9.48 1.33 -5.62
CA PHE A 43 8.81 0.37 -4.71
C PHE A 43 8.09 -0.76 -5.44
N ILE A 44 7.69 -0.54 -6.69
CA ILE A 44 7.04 -1.55 -7.51
C ILE A 44 7.69 -1.62 -8.89
N HIS A 45 7.52 -2.75 -9.57
CA HIS A 45 7.83 -2.85 -10.99
C HIS A 45 6.78 -2.13 -11.83
N ASN A 46 7.05 -1.95 -13.13
CA ASN A 46 6.19 -1.20 -14.04
C ASN A 46 4.72 -1.70 -13.97
N PRO A 47 3.77 -0.85 -13.51
CA PRO A 47 2.38 -1.24 -13.36
C PRO A 47 1.63 -1.25 -14.69
N VAL A 48 2.20 -0.73 -15.79
CA VAL A 48 1.56 -0.72 -17.11
C VAL A 48 1.70 -2.08 -17.77
N SER A 49 0.71 -2.95 -17.51
CA SER A 49 0.64 -4.30 -18.06
C SER A 49 -0.79 -4.81 -18.11
N ARG A 50 -1.03 -5.83 -18.96
CA ARG A 50 -2.32 -6.56 -19.03
C ARG A 50 -2.59 -7.41 -17.78
N ALA A 51 -1.57 -7.68 -16.96
CA ALA A 51 -1.74 -8.44 -15.72
C ALA A 51 -2.54 -7.62 -14.70
N LYS A 52 -3.39 -8.28 -13.91
CA LYS A 52 -4.15 -7.65 -12.82
C LYS A 52 -3.32 -7.35 -11.56
N SER A 53 -2.09 -7.81 -11.55
CA SER A 53 -1.16 -7.71 -10.42
C SER A 53 0.11 -6.95 -10.80
N VAL A 54 0.80 -6.40 -9.81
CA VAL A 54 2.16 -5.85 -9.93
C VAL A 54 3.10 -6.57 -8.97
N MET A 55 4.38 -6.67 -9.32
CA MET A 55 5.43 -7.12 -8.39
C MET A 55 5.95 -5.90 -7.61
N LEU A 56 6.11 -6.07 -6.31
CA LEU A 56 6.86 -5.16 -5.45
C LEU A 56 8.36 -5.48 -5.57
N THR A 57 9.19 -4.46 -5.42
CA THR A 57 10.63 -4.67 -5.18
C THR A 57 10.86 -5.09 -3.74
N ASP A 58 12.06 -5.55 -3.39
CA ASP A 58 12.38 -5.92 -2.01
C ASP A 58 12.21 -4.73 -1.05
N GLU A 59 12.63 -3.54 -1.49
CA GLU A 59 12.44 -2.29 -0.75
C GLU A 59 10.95 -1.96 -0.60
N GLY A 60 10.18 -2.07 -1.69
CA GLY A 60 8.75 -1.81 -1.65
C GLY A 60 7.98 -2.78 -0.78
N LEU A 61 8.39 -4.05 -0.72
CA LEU A 61 7.74 -5.06 0.13
C LEU A 61 7.96 -4.75 1.62
N HIS A 62 9.18 -4.43 2.01
CA HIS A 62 9.50 -4.02 3.38
C HIS A 62 8.76 -2.74 3.77
N GLU A 63 8.74 -1.75 2.88
CA GLU A 63 8.10 -0.47 3.16
C GLU A 63 6.58 -0.58 3.20
N ALA A 64 5.98 -1.38 2.31
CA ALA A 64 4.56 -1.70 2.33
C ALA A 64 4.14 -2.36 3.65
N GLU A 65 4.92 -3.32 4.15
CA GLU A 65 4.65 -3.95 5.45
C GLU A 65 4.77 -2.93 6.61
N ARG A 66 5.83 -2.11 6.60
CA ARG A 66 6.06 -1.08 7.62
C ARG A 66 4.89 -0.11 7.70
N LEU A 67 4.46 0.42 6.54
CA LEU A 67 3.33 1.34 6.44
C LEU A 67 2.01 0.64 6.81
N PHE A 68 1.80 -0.62 6.40
CA PHE A 68 0.61 -1.36 6.79
C PHE A 68 0.49 -1.52 8.31
N ARG A 69 1.60 -1.83 8.98
CA ARG A 69 1.67 -1.87 10.45
C ARG A 69 1.38 -0.50 11.06
N GLN A 70 1.94 0.57 10.50
CA GLN A 70 1.72 1.95 10.97
C GLN A 70 0.25 2.38 10.89
N TYR A 71 -0.43 2.09 9.78
CA TYR A 71 -1.79 2.59 9.55
C TYR A 71 -2.90 1.68 10.07
N PHE A 72 -2.73 0.36 9.98
CA PHE A 72 -3.84 -0.58 10.10
C PHE A 72 -3.69 -1.60 11.23
N VAL A 73 -2.51 -1.78 11.81
CA VAL A 73 -2.32 -2.67 12.97
C VAL A 73 -2.67 -1.93 14.25
N ARG A 74 -3.66 -2.42 14.99
CA ARG A 74 -4.06 -1.86 16.29
C ARG A 74 -3.03 -2.21 17.34
N SER A 75 -2.46 -1.20 18.01
CA SER A 75 -1.79 -1.41 19.29
C SER A 75 -2.82 -1.83 20.33
N ARG A 76 -2.62 -2.99 20.98
CA ARG A 76 -3.55 -3.54 21.99
C ARG A 76 -3.79 -2.62 23.21
N ASP A 77 -3.00 -1.55 23.35
CA ASP A 77 -3.11 -0.59 24.44
C ASP A 77 -4.06 0.58 24.19
N ARG A 78 -4.66 0.69 22.99
CA ARG A 78 -5.76 1.63 22.79
C ARG A 78 -7.01 0.98 23.38
N LYS A 79 -7.28 1.28 24.66
CA LYS A 79 -8.49 0.90 25.39
C LYS A 79 -9.71 0.99 24.46
N ARG A 80 -10.54 -0.02 24.62
CA ARG A 80 -11.76 -0.34 23.90
C ARG A 80 -12.80 0.77 24.10
N ASP A 81 -12.65 1.89 23.39
CA ASP A 81 -13.59 3.02 23.40
C ASP A 81 -14.65 2.93 22.28
N ASP A 82 -14.84 1.75 21.68
CA ASP A 82 -15.97 1.49 20.80
C ASP A 82 -16.94 0.52 21.49
N LYS A 83 -17.75 1.08 22.39
CA LYS A 83 -19.05 0.49 22.73
C LYS A 83 -20.10 1.23 21.91
N PRO A 84 -20.77 0.61 20.92
CA PRO A 84 -21.93 1.25 20.30
C PRO A 84 -23.07 1.30 21.32
N ALA A 85 -23.77 2.43 21.34
CA ALA A 85 -24.98 2.68 22.10
C ALA A 85 -26.15 1.83 21.59
#